data_AF-Q556G2-F1
#
_entry.id   AF-Q556G2-F1
#
_cell.length_a   1.000
_cell.length_b   1.000
_cell.length_c   1.000
_cell.angle_alpha   90.00
_cell.angle_beta   90.00
_cell.angle_gamma   90.00
#
_symmetry.space_group_name_H-M   'P 1'
#
loop_
_entity.id
_entity.type
_entity.pdbx_description
1 polymer ?
#
loop_
_entity_poly.entity_id
_entity_poly.type
_entity_poly.pdbx_seq_one_letter_code
_entity_poly.pdbx_strand_id
1 'polypeptide(L)'
;MEDIEINLSKDKKKEFTQLLESTTPTDKLALFFNLQEQRVLISNQFTSNFKKFLKDQNIEEYNKGCQSITTQLSSIGEEIIQIQESLSTTNPEWSKIISEVRENEKTKFILTAQNQVLKVEIDNSQQLTSNKPNEKPAAGSCFYEHIEKCESQINENRLKINDCIDTINEKLEILKYDLNEAFAGLNTDTSKENQSNHSHHHHDHK
;
A
#
# COMPACT_ATOMS: atom_id res chain seq x y z
N MET A 1 -14.38 -5.21 27.43
CA MET A 1 -13.09 -4.82 26.81
C MET A 1 -13.34 -4.32 25.39
N GLU A 2 -14.24 -4.98 24.65
CA GLU A 2 -14.72 -4.59 23.31
C GLU A 2 -15.25 -3.15 23.22
N ASP A 3 -16.04 -2.67 24.20
CA ASP A 3 -16.55 -1.28 24.19
C ASP A 3 -15.46 -0.19 24.26
N ILE A 4 -14.29 -0.51 24.85
CA ILE A 4 -13.19 0.44 24.99
C ILE A 4 -12.45 0.58 23.64
N GLU A 5 -12.20 -0.53 22.94
CA GLU A 5 -11.54 -0.52 21.63
C GLU A 5 -12.40 0.18 20.57
N ILE A 6 -13.73 -0.01 20.62
CA ILE A 6 -14.66 0.64 19.68
C ILE A 6 -14.64 2.16 19.83
N ASN A 7 -14.58 2.68 21.07
CA ASN A 7 -14.57 4.13 21.29
C ASN A 7 -13.24 4.77 20.87
N LEU A 8 -12.10 4.14 21.18
CA LEU A 8 -10.77 4.61 20.76
C LEU A 8 -10.64 4.72 19.23
N SER A 9 -11.25 3.80 18.49
CA SER A 9 -11.25 3.83 17.02
C SER A 9 -12.05 5.03 16.46
N LYS A 10 -13.21 5.35 17.06
CA LYS A 10 -14.05 6.48 16.63
C LYS A 10 -13.39 7.82 16.87
N ASP A 11 -12.73 8.00 18.00
CA ASP A 11 -12.06 9.26 18.34
C ASP A 11 -10.90 9.53 17.38
N LYS A 12 -10.07 8.52 17.08
CA LYS A 12 -8.99 8.64 16.09
C LYS A 12 -9.52 9.02 14.71
N LYS A 13 -10.61 8.40 14.26
CA LYS A 13 -11.22 8.72 12.96
C LYS A 13 -11.67 10.18 12.88
N LYS A 14 -12.29 10.68 13.96
CA LYS A 14 -12.74 12.07 14.04
C LYS A 14 -11.55 13.05 14.04
N GLU A 15 -10.53 12.77 14.82
CA GLU A 15 -9.30 13.58 14.86
C GLU A 15 -8.63 13.65 13.48
N PHE A 16 -8.55 12.51 12.78
CA PHE A 16 -8.00 12.47 11.43
C PHE A 16 -8.83 13.26 10.43
N THR A 17 -10.17 13.18 10.50
CA THR A 17 -11.05 14.00 9.66
C THR A 17 -10.82 15.50 9.90
N GLN A 18 -10.73 15.93 11.17
CA GLN A 18 -10.47 17.34 11.53
C GLN A 18 -9.09 17.81 11.05
N LEU A 19 -8.07 16.94 11.13
CA LEU A 19 -6.77 17.22 10.53
C LEU A 19 -6.91 17.50 9.03
N LEU A 20 -7.60 16.64 8.28
CA LEU A 20 -7.78 16.80 6.84
C LEU A 20 -8.54 18.08 6.45
N GLU A 21 -9.50 18.54 7.26
CA GLU A 21 -10.26 19.77 6.99
C GLU A 21 -9.36 21.03 6.98
N SER A 22 -8.33 21.05 7.81
CA SER A 22 -7.40 22.19 7.94
C SER A 22 -6.12 22.06 7.11
N THR A 23 -5.91 20.90 6.48
CA THR A 23 -4.66 20.54 5.77
C THR A 23 -4.73 20.90 4.28
N THR A 24 -3.64 21.42 3.73
CA THR A 24 -3.55 21.75 2.29
C THR A 24 -3.60 20.48 1.42
N PRO A 25 -3.95 20.56 0.12
CA PRO A 25 -3.93 19.39 -0.75
C PRO A 25 -2.56 18.71 -0.86
N THR A 26 -1.47 19.48 -0.91
CA THR A 26 -0.09 18.93 -0.97
C THR A 26 0.26 18.17 0.31
N ASP A 27 -0.14 18.69 1.47
CA ASP A 27 0.08 18.03 2.76
C ASP A 27 -0.77 16.74 2.88
N LYS A 28 -2.01 16.75 2.38
CA LYS A 28 -2.86 15.54 2.27
C LYS A 28 -2.18 14.46 1.41
N LEU A 29 -1.57 14.86 0.30
CA LEU A 29 -0.84 13.94 -0.57
C LEU A 29 0.45 13.42 0.10
N ALA A 30 1.15 14.25 0.88
CA ALA A 30 2.29 13.82 1.69
C ALA A 30 1.86 12.79 2.76
N LEU A 31 0.72 13.01 3.44
CA LEU A 31 0.15 12.04 4.38
C LEU A 31 -0.16 10.71 3.68
N PHE A 32 -0.69 10.74 2.45
CA PHE A 32 -0.93 9.53 1.66
C PHE A 32 0.37 8.75 1.41
N PHE A 33 1.47 9.40 1.01
CA PHE A 33 2.75 8.71 0.82
C PHE A 33 3.27 8.07 2.10
N ASN A 34 3.16 8.76 3.24
CA ASN A 34 3.52 8.19 4.54
C ASN A 34 2.68 6.93 4.89
N LEU A 35 1.38 6.94 4.56
CA LEU A 35 0.52 5.76 4.75
C LEU A 35 0.87 4.61 3.79
N GLN A 36 1.31 4.92 2.56
CA GLN A 36 1.79 3.90 1.63
C GLN A 36 3.08 3.24 2.12
N GLU A 37 4.01 4.01 2.68
CA GLU A 37 5.23 3.45 3.28
C GLU A 37 4.89 2.48 4.42
N GLN A 38 4.01 2.88 5.33
CA GLN A 38 3.52 2.02 6.41
C GLN A 38 2.85 0.74 5.88
N ARG A 39 2.03 0.85 4.83
CA ARG A 39 1.38 -0.30 4.18
C ARG A 39 2.39 -1.31 3.63
N VAL A 40 3.47 -0.83 3.01
CA VAL A 40 4.56 -1.69 2.51
C VAL A 40 5.23 -2.44 3.66
N LEU A 41 5.52 -1.76 4.77
CA LEU A 41 6.10 -2.40 5.96
C LEU A 41 5.19 -3.52 6.51
N ILE A 42 3.89 -3.26 6.63
CA ILE A 42 2.90 -4.25 7.10
C ILE A 42 2.78 -5.44 6.13
N SER A 43 2.82 -5.18 4.81
CA SER A 43 2.79 -6.24 3.80
C SER A 43 4.03 -7.15 3.86
N ASN A 44 5.20 -6.56 4.16
CA ASN A 44 6.43 -7.31 4.39
C ASN A 44 6.35 -8.15 5.68
N GLN A 45 5.72 -7.63 6.74
CA GLN A 45 5.43 -8.41 7.95
C GLN A 45 4.51 -9.59 7.66
N PHE A 46 3.47 -9.41 6.83
CA PHE A 46 2.59 -10.51 6.40
C PHE A 46 3.33 -11.64 5.72
N THR A 47 4.21 -11.29 4.78
CA THR A 47 5.04 -12.28 4.08
C THR A 47 6.03 -12.96 5.05
N SER A 48 6.57 -12.21 6.00
CA SER A 48 7.53 -12.74 6.99
C SER A 48 6.87 -13.69 7.99
N ASN A 49 5.67 -13.36 8.48
CA ASN A 49 4.87 -14.21 9.35
C ASN A 49 4.52 -15.53 8.65
N PHE A 50 4.16 -15.48 7.37
CA PHE A 50 3.90 -16.69 6.60
C PHE A 50 5.15 -17.57 6.40
N LYS A 51 6.32 -16.97 6.11
CA LYS A 51 7.58 -17.72 6.04
C LYS A 51 7.93 -18.39 7.36
N LYS A 52 7.68 -17.71 8.48
CA LYS A 52 7.87 -18.26 9.81
C LYS A 52 6.92 -19.44 10.05
N PHE A 53 5.63 -19.28 9.74
CA PHE A 53 4.62 -20.33 9.81
C PHE A 53 5.01 -21.59 9.02
N LEU A 54 5.48 -21.45 7.78
CA LEU A 54 5.92 -22.61 7.00
C LEU A 54 7.09 -23.39 7.65
N LYS A 55 7.89 -22.72 8.50
CA LYS A 55 9.03 -23.33 9.18
C LYS A 55 8.66 -23.98 10.50
N ASP A 56 7.87 -23.29 11.32
CA ASP A 56 7.53 -23.73 12.68
C ASP A 56 6.18 -24.45 12.79
N GLN A 57 5.34 -24.34 11.75
CA GLN A 57 3.98 -24.87 11.69
C GLN A 57 3.12 -24.40 12.88
N ASN A 58 3.44 -23.24 13.46
CA ASN A 58 2.71 -22.67 14.59
C ASN A 58 1.49 -21.87 14.09
N ILE A 59 0.38 -22.57 13.91
CA ILE A 59 -0.87 -21.99 13.38
C ILE A 59 -1.47 -20.90 14.29
N GLU A 60 -1.31 -21.02 15.62
CA GLU A 60 -1.85 -20.05 16.56
C GLU A 60 -1.12 -18.71 16.43
N GLU A 61 0.22 -18.74 16.41
CA GLU A 61 1.02 -17.54 16.20
C GLU A 61 0.76 -16.91 14.84
N TYR A 62 0.67 -17.73 13.79
CA TYR A 62 0.34 -17.26 12.44
C TYR A 62 -1.02 -16.55 12.38
N ASN A 63 -2.06 -17.15 12.95
CA ASN A 63 -3.40 -16.57 12.98
C ASN A 63 -3.44 -15.23 13.74
N LYS A 64 -2.74 -15.14 14.88
CA LYS A 64 -2.60 -13.90 15.64
C LYS A 64 -1.89 -12.82 14.80
N GLY A 65 -0.83 -13.19 14.09
CA GLY A 65 -0.12 -12.32 13.15
C GLY A 65 -1.04 -11.80 12.05
N CYS A 66 -1.82 -12.68 11.41
CA CYS A 66 -2.78 -12.34 10.36
C CYS A 66 -3.89 -11.39 10.86
N GLN A 67 -4.43 -11.63 12.06
CA GLN A 67 -5.41 -10.74 12.67
C GLN A 67 -4.84 -9.34 12.87
N SER A 68 -3.66 -9.23 13.50
CA SER A 68 -3.00 -7.94 13.73
C SER A 68 -2.73 -7.18 12.43
N ILE A 69 -2.23 -7.87 11.40
CA ILE A 69 -1.96 -7.29 10.08
C ILE A 69 -3.25 -6.82 9.42
N THR A 70 -4.32 -7.61 9.47
CA THR A 70 -5.60 -7.25 8.86
C THR A 70 -6.18 -6.01 9.53
N THR A 71 -6.12 -5.90 10.86
CA THR A 71 -6.53 -4.70 11.59
C THR A 71 -5.72 -3.46 11.17
N GLN A 72 -4.39 -3.59 11.08
CA GLN A 72 -3.53 -2.48 10.65
C GLN A 72 -3.80 -2.05 9.20
N LEU A 73 -3.95 -3.01 8.28
CA LEU A 73 -4.29 -2.73 6.88
C LEU A 73 -5.68 -2.09 6.75
N SER A 74 -6.66 -2.50 7.58
CA SER A 74 -7.99 -1.87 7.62
C SER A 74 -7.88 -0.41 8.05
N SER A 75 -7.16 -0.12 9.15
CA SER A 75 -6.95 1.24 9.65
C SER A 75 -6.32 2.14 8.59
N ILE A 76 -5.22 1.70 7.97
CA ILE A 76 -4.56 2.44 6.89
C ILE A 76 -5.49 2.59 5.68
N GLY A 77 -6.26 1.56 5.36
CA GLY A 77 -7.26 1.60 4.29
C GLY A 77 -8.30 2.70 4.49
N GLU A 78 -8.81 2.84 5.71
CA GLU A 78 -9.78 3.86 6.11
C GLU A 78 -9.21 5.28 6.09
N GLU A 79 -7.98 5.47 6.55
CA GLU A 79 -7.30 6.78 6.48
C GLU A 79 -7.04 7.20 5.03
N ILE A 80 -6.62 6.27 4.17
CA ILE A 80 -6.43 6.55 2.74
C ILE A 80 -7.77 6.88 2.04
N ILE A 81 -8.88 6.24 2.43
CA ILE A 81 -10.23 6.61 1.94
C ILE A 81 -10.55 8.05 2.31
N GLN A 82 -10.32 8.45 3.57
CA GLN A 82 -10.60 9.81 4.03
C GLN A 82 -9.75 10.85 3.27
N ILE A 83 -8.47 10.56 3.00
CA ILE A 83 -7.63 11.41 2.17
C ILE A 83 -8.23 11.52 0.75
N GLN A 84 -8.55 10.38 0.12
CA GLN A 84 -9.16 10.32 -1.21
C GLN A 84 -10.42 11.19 -1.29
N GLU A 85 -11.34 11.04 -0.34
CA GLU A 85 -12.59 11.78 -0.27
C GLU A 85 -12.34 13.28 -0.07
N SER A 86 -11.41 13.66 0.82
CA SER A 86 -11.05 15.07 1.06
C SER A 86 -10.41 15.76 -0.16
N LEU A 87 -9.76 14.98 -1.03
CA LEU A 87 -9.17 15.47 -2.29
C LEU A 87 -10.18 15.50 -3.44
N SER A 88 -11.32 14.80 -3.35
CA SER A 88 -12.28 14.71 -4.46
C SER A 88 -12.82 16.05 -4.93
N THR A 89 -12.91 17.05 -4.04
CA THR A 89 -13.40 18.40 -4.35
C THR A 89 -12.29 19.38 -4.72
N THR A 90 -11.07 19.17 -4.23
CA THR A 90 -9.95 20.12 -4.39
C THR A 90 -8.95 19.68 -5.46
N ASN A 91 -8.70 18.38 -5.59
CA ASN A 91 -7.82 17.76 -6.59
C ASN A 91 -8.41 16.41 -7.04
N PRO A 92 -9.44 16.42 -7.91
CA PRO A 92 -10.15 15.21 -8.32
C PRO A 92 -9.27 14.19 -9.03
N GLU A 93 -8.26 14.63 -9.79
CA GLU A 93 -7.32 13.72 -10.46
C GLU A 93 -6.47 12.93 -9.45
N TRP A 94 -5.95 13.59 -8.40
CA TRP A 94 -5.24 12.89 -7.33
C TRP A 94 -6.12 11.89 -6.61
N SER A 95 -7.36 12.28 -6.31
CA SER A 95 -8.36 11.39 -5.70
C SER A 95 -8.59 10.14 -6.56
N LYS A 96 -8.72 10.30 -7.88
CA LYS A 96 -8.86 9.19 -8.83
C LYS A 96 -7.64 8.27 -8.82
N ILE A 97 -6.43 8.82 -8.92
CA ILE A 97 -5.19 8.02 -8.91
C ILE A 97 -5.04 7.26 -7.58
N ILE A 98 -5.35 7.90 -6.44
CA ILE A 98 -5.36 7.23 -5.13
C ILE A 98 -6.35 6.07 -5.13
N SER A 99 -7.54 6.24 -5.70
CA SER A 99 -8.52 5.16 -5.84
C SER A 99 -7.96 3.97 -6.65
N GLU A 100 -7.28 4.25 -7.77
CA GLU A 100 -6.65 3.21 -8.61
C GLU A 100 -5.55 2.46 -7.84
N VAL A 101 -4.70 3.17 -7.09
CA VAL A 101 -3.67 2.57 -6.22
C VAL A 101 -4.31 1.66 -5.17
N ARG A 102 -5.41 2.10 -4.53
CA ARG A 102 -6.10 1.32 -3.51
C ARG A 102 -6.66 0.00 -4.06
N GLU A 103 -7.29 0.01 -5.22
CA GLU A 103 -7.84 -1.22 -5.82
C GLU A 103 -6.74 -2.21 -6.25
N ASN A 104 -5.62 -1.70 -6.77
CA ASN A 104 -4.46 -2.54 -7.09
C ASN A 104 -3.81 -3.11 -5.82
N GLU A 105 -3.68 -2.32 -4.75
CA GLU A 105 -3.16 -2.79 -3.46
C GLU A 105 -4.05 -3.88 -2.85
N LYS A 106 -5.37 -3.71 -2.92
CA LYS A 106 -6.35 -4.72 -2.49
C LYS A 106 -6.22 -6.01 -3.30
N THR A 107 -6.10 -5.89 -4.62
CA THR A 107 -5.94 -7.04 -5.52
C THR A 107 -4.62 -7.77 -5.24
N LYS A 108 -3.51 -7.04 -5.09
CA LYS A 108 -2.19 -7.57 -4.71
C LYS A 108 -2.27 -8.35 -3.39
N PHE A 109 -2.94 -7.81 -2.38
CA PHE A 109 -3.11 -8.48 -1.09
C PHE A 109 -3.91 -9.78 -1.21
N ILE A 110 -5.04 -9.77 -1.93
CA ILE A 110 -5.86 -10.96 -2.16
C ILE A 110 -5.06 -12.06 -2.88
N LEU A 111 -4.37 -11.72 -3.97
CA LEU A 111 -3.53 -12.66 -4.71
C LEU A 111 -2.39 -13.21 -3.86
N THR A 112 -1.81 -12.37 -3.00
CA THR A 112 -0.77 -12.79 -2.04
C THR A 112 -1.33 -13.81 -1.05
N ALA A 113 -2.51 -13.56 -0.46
CA ALA A 113 -3.17 -14.50 0.44
C ALA A 113 -3.53 -15.81 -0.27
N GLN A 114 -4.03 -15.76 -1.51
CA GLN A 114 -4.30 -16.95 -2.33
C GLN A 114 -3.03 -17.78 -2.56
N ASN A 115 -1.91 -17.12 -2.88
CA ASN A 115 -0.62 -17.79 -3.03
C ASN A 115 -0.16 -18.48 -1.74
N GLN A 116 -0.46 -17.91 -0.57
CA GLN A 116 -0.14 -18.53 0.70
C GLN A 116 -0.97 -19.79 0.94
N VAL A 117 -2.28 -19.75 0.65
CA VAL A 117 -3.16 -20.93 0.74
C VAL A 117 -2.67 -22.05 -0.17
N LEU A 118 -2.38 -21.75 -1.44
CA LEU A 118 -1.88 -22.73 -2.41
C LEU A 118 -0.55 -23.35 -1.97
N LYS A 119 0.34 -22.57 -1.33
CA LYS A 119 1.61 -23.09 -0.81
C LYS A 119 1.41 -24.06 0.36
N VAL A 120 0.46 -23.77 1.25
CA VAL A 120 0.10 -24.70 2.34
C VAL A 120 -0.52 -25.98 1.79
N GLU A 121 -1.35 -25.88 0.75
CA GLU A 121 -1.96 -27.03 0.10
C GLU A 121 -0.92 -27.93 -0.59
N ILE A 122 0.09 -27.33 -1.24
CA ILE A 122 1.24 -28.07 -1.78
C ILE A 122 2.02 -28.77 -0.67
N ASP A 123 2.35 -28.05 0.42
CA ASP A 123 3.11 -28.60 1.56
C ASP A 123 2.37 -29.80 2.18
N ASN A 124 1.05 -29.67 2.43
CA ASN A 124 0.21 -30.75 2.92
C ASN A 124 0.16 -31.95 1.97
N SER A 125 0.01 -31.70 0.67
CA SER A 125 -0.03 -32.76 -0.34
C SER A 125 1.30 -33.53 -0.41
N GLN A 126 2.43 -32.82 -0.31
CA GLN A 126 3.75 -33.43 -0.25
C GLN A 126 3.87 -34.32 1.00
N GLN A 127 3.54 -33.79 2.18
CA GLN A 127 3.62 -34.53 3.45
C GLN A 127 2.79 -35.83 3.47
N LEU A 128 1.68 -35.90 2.73
CA LEU A 128 0.86 -37.11 2.63
C LEU A 128 1.44 -38.20 1.73
N THR A 129 2.27 -37.83 0.76
CA THR A 129 2.82 -38.78 -0.24
C THR A 129 4.21 -39.28 0.09
N SER A 130 4.97 -38.51 0.87
CA SER A 130 6.38 -38.75 1.07
C SER A 130 6.61 -39.30 2.48
N ASN A 131 7.16 -40.52 2.58
CA ASN A 131 7.82 -40.95 3.82
C ASN A 131 9.11 -40.15 4.10
N LYS A 132 9.58 -39.35 3.12
CA LYS A 132 10.78 -38.51 3.18
C LYS A 132 10.43 -37.06 2.85
N PRO A 133 10.90 -36.07 3.63
CA PRO A 133 10.67 -34.67 3.30
C PRO A 133 11.21 -34.35 1.90
N ASN A 134 10.39 -33.70 1.06
CA ASN A 134 10.68 -33.19 -0.30
C ASN A 134 10.67 -34.20 -1.47
N GLU A 135 10.21 -35.43 -1.30
CA GLU A 135 10.01 -36.33 -2.44
C GLU A 135 8.68 -36.03 -3.14
N LYS A 136 8.72 -35.54 -4.39
CA LYS A 136 7.48 -35.30 -5.16
C LYS A 136 6.71 -36.62 -5.31
N PRO A 137 5.36 -36.60 -5.26
CA PRO A 137 4.56 -37.79 -5.57
C PRO A 137 4.92 -38.35 -6.94
N ALA A 138 4.70 -39.66 -7.14
CA ALA A 138 4.92 -40.28 -8.45
C ALA A 138 4.11 -39.56 -9.54
N ALA A 139 4.75 -39.31 -10.68
CA ALA A 139 4.11 -38.68 -11.83
C ALA A 139 2.84 -39.45 -12.23
N GLY A 140 1.74 -38.73 -12.47
CA GLY A 140 0.42 -39.31 -12.77
C GLY A 140 -0.39 -39.77 -11.55
N SER A 141 0.11 -39.56 -10.33
CA SER A 141 -0.76 -39.67 -9.13
C SER A 141 -1.66 -38.45 -8.98
N CYS A 142 -2.82 -38.61 -8.37
CA CYS A 142 -3.75 -37.51 -8.08
C CYS A 142 -3.07 -36.35 -7.31
N PHE A 143 -2.18 -36.67 -6.37
CA PHE A 143 -1.40 -35.66 -5.64
C PHE A 143 -0.42 -34.90 -6.53
N TYR A 144 0.23 -35.59 -7.48
CA TYR A 144 1.14 -34.96 -8.43
C TYR A 144 0.40 -33.94 -9.32
N GLU A 145 -0.71 -34.36 -9.93
CA GLU A 145 -1.54 -33.48 -10.78
C GLU A 145 -2.09 -32.28 -10.00
N HIS A 146 -2.48 -32.51 -8.75
CA HIS A 146 -2.96 -31.44 -7.87
C HIS A 146 -1.85 -30.43 -7.55
N ILE A 147 -0.65 -30.89 -7.18
CA ILE A 147 0.51 -30.02 -6.94
C ILE A 147 0.85 -29.21 -8.20
N GLU A 148 0.88 -29.83 -9.38
CA GLU A 148 1.14 -29.13 -10.65
C GLU A 148 0.10 -28.03 -10.90
N LYS A 149 -1.18 -28.30 -10.63
CA LYS A 149 -2.24 -27.30 -10.74
C LYS A 149 -2.00 -26.12 -9.79
N CYS A 150 -1.67 -26.38 -8.53
CA CYS A 150 -1.38 -25.32 -7.55
C CYS A 150 -0.13 -24.52 -7.93
N GLU A 151 0.94 -25.18 -8.40
CA GLU A 151 2.16 -24.52 -8.91
C GLU A 151 1.83 -23.62 -10.11
N SER A 152 0.99 -24.08 -11.04
CA SER A 152 0.52 -23.29 -12.18
C SER A 152 -0.26 -22.04 -11.73
N GLN A 153 -1.18 -22.18 -10.78
CA GLN A 153 -1.95 -21.05 -10.24
C GLN A 153 -1.07 -20.05 -9.49
N ILE A 154 -0.08 -20.52 -8.72
CA ILE A 154 0.91 -19.64 -8.07
C ILE A 154 1.67 -18.82 -9.13
N ASN A 155 2.05 -19.44 -10.24
CA ASN A 155 2.74 -18.75 -11.33
C ASN A 155 1.86 -17.68 -11.99
N GLU A 156 0.58 -17.98 -12.24
CA GLU A 156 -0.38 -17.01 -12.77
C GLU A 156 -0.57 -15.82 -11.80
N ASN A 157 -0.80 -16.12 -10.53
CA ASN A 157 -0.95 -15.09 -9.49
C ASN A 157 0.31 -14.24 -9.35
N ARG A 158 1.51 -14.82 -9.50
CA ARG A 158 2.77 -14.07 -9.48
C ARG A 158 2.82 -13.03 -10.61
N LEU A 159 2.39 -13.39 -11.82
CA LEU A 159 2.33 -12.44 -12.93
C LEU A 159 1.37 -11.29 -12.62
N LYS A 160 0.15 -11.61 -12.16
CA LYS A 160 -0.86 -10.60 -11.78
C LYS A 160 -0.40 -9.69 -10.65
N ILE A 161 0.33 -10.24 -9.66
CA ILE A 161 0.92 -9.45 -8.57
C ILE A 161 1.95 -8.47 -9.10
N ASN A 162 2.81 -8.89 -10.04
CA ASN A 162 3.79 -8.01 -10.67
C ASN A 162 3.08 -6.89 -11.45
N ASP A 163 2.04 -7.21 -12.22
CA ASP A 163 1.25 -6.19 -12.94
C ASP A 163 0.63 -5.16 -11.98
N CYS A 164 0.13 -5.61 -10.81
CA CYS A 164 -0.37 -4.71 -9.77
C CYS A 164 0.77 -3.81 -9.24
N ILE A 165 1.96 -4.36 -8.97
CA ILE A 165 3.11 -3.61 -8.46
C ILE A 165 3.55 -2.54 -9.47
N ASP A 166 3.65 -2.91 -10.75
CA ASP A 166 4.05 -1.99 -11.81
C ASP A 166 3.04 -0.84 -11.95
N THR A 167 1.74 -1.16 -11.94
CA THR A 167 0.66 -0.17 -11.97
C THR A 167 0.72 0.75 -10.74
N ILE A 168 0.90 0.20 -9.53
CA ILE A 168 1.02 1.01 -8.31
C ILE A 168 2.20 1.96 -8.41
N ASN A 169 3.37 1.46 -8.83
CA ASN A 169 4.58 2.27 -8.93
C ASN A 169 4.42 3.41 -9.95
N GLU A 170 3.87 3.13 -11.13
CA GLU A 170 3.57 4.14 -12.15
C GLU A 170 2.68 5.25 -11.58
N LYS A 171 1.60 4.87 -10.89
CA LYS A 171 0.63 5.81 -10.30
C LYS A 171 1.23 6.64 -9.16
N LEU A 172 2.09 6.03 -8.34
CA LEU A 172 2.82 6.73 -7.30
C LEU A 172 3.84 7.73 -7.89
N GLU A 173 4.50 7.40 -9.00
CA GLU A 173 5.41 8.33 -9.68
C GLU A 173 4.67 9.53 -10.28
N ILE A 174 3.49 9.33 -10.87
CA ILE A 174 2.63 10.43 -11.34
C ILE A 174 2.31 11.38 -10.19
N LEU A 175 1.85 10.85 -9.04
CA LEU A 175 1.54 11.68 -7.87
C LEU A 175 2.78 12.40 -7.30
N LYS A 176 3.95 11.77 -7.33
CA LYS A 176 5.21 12.42 -6.89
C LYS A 176 5.58 13.58 -7.81
N TYR A 177 5.43 13.39 -9.12
CA TYR A 177 5.67 14.46 -10.09
C TYR A 177 4.76 15.66 -9.83
N ASP A 178 3.45 15.43 -9.70
CA ASP A 178 2.48 16.49 -9.42
C ASP A 178 2.75 17.19 -8.08
N LEU A 179 3.13 16.44 -7.05
CA LEU A 179 3.49 17.01 -5.74
C LEU A 179 4.70 17.94 -5.86
N ASN A 180 5.74 17.52 -6.59
CA ASN A 180 6.94 18.33 -6.79
C ASN A 180 6.67 19.58 -7.64
N GLU A 181 5.83 19.48 -8.66
CA GLU A 181 5.41 20.62 -9.48
C GLU A 181 4.64 21.65 -8.64
N ALA A 182 3.72 21.19 -7.78
CA ALA A 182 2.99 22.05 -6.86
C ALA A 182 3.93 22.79 -5.89
N PHE A 183 4.98 22.14 -5.38
CA PHE A 183 5.98 22.80 -4.53
C PHE A 183 6.88 23.78 -5.30
N ALA A 184 7.21 23.50 -6.56
CA ALA A 184 8.04 24.38 -7.38
C ALA A 184 7.35 25.72 -7.65
N GLY A 185 6.03 25.71 -7.91
CA GLY A 185 5.24 26.92 -8.14
C GLY A 185 5.18 27.86 -6.93
N LEU A 186 5.28 27.34 -5.71
CA LEU A 186 5.24 28.16 -4.49
C LEU A 186 6.52 28.97 -4.27
N ASN A 187 7.66 28.52 -4.81
CA ASN A 187 8.96 29.19 -4.62
C ASN A 187 9.20 30.34 -5.60
N THR A 188 8.45 30.43 -6.70
CA THR A 188 8.70 31.46 -7.72
C THR A 188 8.11 32.83 -7.38
N ASP A 189 7.11 32.90 -6.49
CA ASP A 189 6.42 34.17 -6.18
C ASP A 189 7.17 35.07 -5.19
N THR A 190 8.09 34.53 -4.39
CA THR A 190 8.83 35.32 -3.39
C THR A 190 10.01 36.13 -3.93
N SER A 191 10.41 35.96 -5.19
CA SER A 191 11.63 36.59 -5.73
C SER A 191 11.44 37.95 -6.43
N LYS A 192 10.21 38.50 -6.51
CA LYS A 192 9.95 39.74 -7.28
C LYS A 192 9.87 41.05 -6.49
N GLU A 193 9.98 41.06 -5.16
CA GLU A 193 9.78 42.31 -4.39
C GLU A 193 11.04 43.11 -4.00
N ASN A 194 12.26 42.69 -4.37
CA ASN A 194 13.48 43.39 -3.90
C ASN A 194 14.34 44.10 -4.97
N GLN A 195 13.77 44.46 -6.13
CA GLN A 195 14.46 45.29 -7.12
C GLN A 195 13.64 46.52 -7.54
N SER A 196 13.34 47.41 -6.59
CA SER A 196 12.89 48.77 -6.88
C SER A 196 13.54 49.74 -5.91
N ASN A 197 14.84 49.96 -6.07
CA ASN A 197 15.56 51.11 -5.52
C ASN A 197 16.87 51.27 -6.29
N HIS A 198 16.79 51.71 -7.55
CA HIS A 198 17.95 52.35 -8.15
C HIS A 198 17.58 53.72 -8.72
N SER A 199 18.34 54.67 -8.20
CA SER A 199 18.10 56.10 -8.20
C SER A 199 18.09 56.71 -9.58
N HIS A 200 17.08 57.54 -9.78
CA HIS A 200 17.04 58.71 -10.64
C HIS A 200 18.42 59.42 -10.67
N HIS A 201 19.19 59.25 -11.75
CA HIS A 201 20.27 60.17 -12.07
C HIS A 201 19.78 61.15 -13.14
N HIS A 202 19.53 62.35 -12.66
CA HIS A 202 19.16 63.55 -13.41
C HIS A 202 20.39 64.04 -14.18
N HIS A 203 20.37 63.95 -15.51
CA HIS A 203 21.35 64.60 -16.37
C HIS A 203 20.70 65.82 -17.02
N ASP A 204 20.90 66.97 -16.38
CA ASP A 204 20.74 68.29 -16.98
C ASP A 204 21.77 68.46 -18.10
N HIS A 205 21.31 68.55 -19.34
CA HIS A 205 22.11 69.07 -20.45
C HIS A 205 21.62 70.48 -20.78
N LYS A 206 22.53 71.43 -20.55
CA LYS A 206 22.45 72.85 -20.92
C LYS A 206 22.34 73.05 -22.42
#